data_AF-L7MUF2-F1
#
_entry.id   AF-L7MUF2-F1
#
_cell.length_a   1.000
_cell.length_b   1.000
_cell.length_c   1.000
_cell.angle_alpha   90.00
_cell.angle_beta   90.00
_cell.angle_gamma   90.00
#
_symmetry.space_group_name_H-M   'P 1'
#
loop_
_entity.id
_entity.type
_entity.pdbx_description
1 polymer ?
#
loop_
_entity_poly.entity_id
_entity_poly.type
_entity_poly.pdbx_seq_one_letter_code
_entity_poly.pdbx_strand_id
1 'polypeptide(L)' 'MELSCSTGLLEKEARRRRIILTQSQKDTLRVWFEKNPNPDLATRGHLAKELGISESQIMTWFQKHRKIRKQAEFAC' A
#
# COMPACT_ATOMS: atom_id res chain seq x y z
N MET A 1 31.11 24.76 -12.52
CA MET A 1 29.71 24.45 -12.20
C MET A 1 29.29 23.40 -13.20
N GLU A 2 28.98 22.18 -12.75
CA GLU A 2 28.07 21.21 -13.38
C GLU A 2 28.14 19.95 -12.51
N LEU A 3 27.35 19.96 -11.43
CA LEU A 3 27.17 18.81 -10.55
C LEU A 3 26.29 17.79 -11.29
N SER A 4 26.88 16.64 -11.60
CA SER A 4 26.21 15.47 -12.16
C SER A 4 24.96 15.11 -11.36
N CYS A 5 23.79 15.34 -11.95
CA CYS A 5 22.48 14.95 -11.42
C CYS A 5 22.29 13.43 -11.59
N SER A 6 22.92 12.66 -10.71
CA SER A 6 22.71 11.21 -10.59
C SER A 6 21.54 10.91 -9.65
N THR A 7 20.35 11.42 -9.97
CA THR A 7 19.14 11.30 -9.11
C THR A 7 18.15 10.25 -9.62
N GLY A 8 18.51 9.43 -10.62
CA GLY A 8 17.57 8.51 -11.27
C GLY A 8 17.54 7.06 -10.76
N LEU A 9 18.58 6.60 -10.04
CA LEU A 9 18.74 5.18 -9.68
C LEU A 9 18.18 4.83 -8.29
N LEU A 10 18.34 5.72 -7.30
CA LEU A 10 17.91 5.48 -5.92
C LEU A 10 16.38 5.33 -5.76
N GLU A 11 15.59 5.94 -6.67
CA GLU A 11 14.13 5.83 -6.64
C GLU A 11 13.63 4.45 -7.05
N LYS A 12 14.35 3.71 -7.92
CA LYS A 12 13.94 2.38 -8.38
C LYS A 12 14.15 1.30 -7.32
N GLU A 13 15.20 1.44 -6.52
CA GLU A 13 15.55 0.47 -5.47
C GLU A 13 14.70 0.68 -4.23
N ALA A 14 14.34 1.93 -3.91
CA ALA A 14 13.34 2.23 -2.89
C ALA A 14 11.96 1.62 -3.19
N ARG A 15 11.56 1.56 -4.48
CA ARG A 15 10.28 0.96 -4.91
C ARG A 15 10.17 -0.55 -4.67
N ARG A 16 11.28 -1.27 -4.52
CA ARG A 16 11.31 -2.72 -4.28
C ARG A 16 11.66 -3.12 -2.84
N ARG A 17 11.99 -2.16 -1.96
CA ARG A 17 12.15 -2.48 -0.54
C ARG A 17 10.82 -3.00 -0.01
N ARG A 18 10.79 -4.29 0.32
CA ARG A 18 9.66 -4.96 0.94
C ARG A 18 9.50 -4.39 2.34
N ILE A 19 8.82 -3.26 2.47
CA ILE A 19 8.52 -2.69 3.78
C ILE A 19 7.49 -3.61 4.45
N ILE A 20 7.86 -4.11 5.61
CA ILE A 20 6.97 -4.86 6.48
C ILE A 20 6.08 -3.84 7.18
N LEU A 21 4.78 -3.83 6.83
CA LEU A 21 3.78 -3.05 7.55
C LEU A 21 3.75 -3.49 9.02
N THR A 22 3.74 -2.53 9.94
CA THR A 22 3.56 -2.81 11.37
C THR A 22 2.16 -3.34 11.63
N GLN A 23 1.95 -3.95 12.81
CA GLN A 23 0.65 -4.49 13.17
C GLN A 23 -0.42 -3.38 13.22
N SER A 24 -0.10 -2.25 13.86
CA SER A 24 -0.96 -1.06 13.90
C SER A 24 -1.38 -0.58 12.50
N GLN A 25 -0.45 -0.47 11.55
CA GLN A 25 -0.77 -0.09 10.18
C GLN A 25 -1.73 -1.08 9.50
N LYS A 26 -1.54 -2.39 9.73
CA LYS A 26 -2.43 -3.42 9.17
C LYS A 26 -3.83 -3.36 9.79
N ASP A 27 -3.94 -3.10 11.08
CA ASP A 27 -5.23 -2.98 11.75
C ASP A 27 -6.00 -1.75 11.25
N THR A 28 -5.35 -0.61 11.06
CA THR A 28 -5.98 0.56 10.43
C THR A 28 -6.46 0.24 9.01
N LEU A 29 -5.63 -0.42 8.20
CA LEU A 29 -6.02 -0.83 6.84
C LEU A 29 -7.19 -1.82 6.86
N ARG A 30 -7.28 -2.73 7.84
CA ARG A 30 -8.39 -3.66 8.00
C ARG A 30 -9.70 -2.95 8.31
N VAL A 31 -9.70 -2.03 9.28
CA VAL A 31 -10.90 -1.25 9.64
C VAL A 31 -11.40 -0.44 8.44
N TRP A 32 -10.48 0.16 7.67
CA TRP A 32 -10.84 0.84 6.43
C TRP A 32 -11.35 -0.10 5.35
N PHE A 33 -10.76 -1.29 5.22
CA PHE A 33 -11.18 -2.30 4.25
C PHE A 33 -12.58 -2.84 4.50
N GLU A 34 -12.96 -3.03 5.76
CA GLU A 34 -14.31 -3.45 6.15
C GLU A 34 -15.35 -2.41 5.76
N LYS A 35 -15.03 -1.12 5.92
CA LYS A 35 -15.92 -0.01 5.55
C LYS A 35 -15.95 0.26 4.04
N ASN A 36 -14.80 0.21 3.38
CA ASN A 36 -14.66 0.46 1.96
C ASN A 36 -13.59 -0.46 1.34
N PRO A 37 -13.98 -1.64 0.82
CA PRO A 37 -13.03 -2.59 0.23
C PRO A 37 -12.45 -2.11 -1.12
N ASN A 38 -13.00 -1.06 -1.71
CA ASN A 38 -12.58 -0.48 -2.98
C ASN A 38 -12.33 1.04 -2.82
N PRO A 39 -11.24 1.45 -2.14
CA PRO A 39 -10.93 2.86 -1.94
C PRO A 39 -10.63 3.55 -3.27
N ASP A 40 -11.14 4.77 -3.43
CA ASP A 40 -10.83 5.64 -4.56
C ASP A 40 -9.40 6.23 -4.45
N LEU A 41 -9.00 6.99 -5.47
CA LEU A 41 -7.67 7.62 -5.51
C LEU A 41 -7.44 8.54 -4.29
N ALA A 42 -8.44 9.33 -3.91
CA ALA A 42 -8.34 10.29 -2.82
C ALA A 42 -8.15 9.60 -1.45
N THR A 43 -8.93 8.55 -1.19
CA THR A 43 -8.87 7.75 0.04
C THR A 43 -7.51 7.07 0.18
N ARG A 44 -6.96 6.54 -0.93
CA ARG A 44 -5.62 5.94 -0.91
C ARG A 44 -4.54 6.97 -0.63
N GLY A 45 -4.62 8.15 -1.23
CA GLY A 45 -3.69 9.24 -0.96
C GLY A 45 -3.74 9.72 0.50
N HIS A 46 -4.93 9.75 1.10
CA HIS A 46 -5.09 10.06 2.52
C HIS A 46 -4.43 8.99 3.41
N LEU A 47 -4.74 7.72 3.17
CA LEU A 47 -4.16 6.58 3.90
C LEU A 47 -2.63 6.51 3.74
N ALA A 48 -2.11 6.88 2.58
CA ALA A 48 -0.67 6.92 2.31
C ALA A 48 0.03 7.91 3.23
N LYS A 49 -0.55 9.11 3.36
CA LYS A 49 -0.05 10.16 4.26
C LYS A 49 -0.20 9.78 5.73
N GLU A 50 -1.37 9.26 6.11
CA GLU A 50 -1.69 8.89 7.49
C GLU A 50 -0.78 7.76 8.01
N LEU A 51 -0.55 6.74 7.18
CA LEU A 51 0.25 5.57 7.56
C LEU A 51 1.74 5.72 7.23
N GLY A 52 2.14 6.78 6.53
CA GLY A 52 3.51 7.01 6.07
C GLY A 52 3.99 5.96 5.06
N ILE A 53 3.08 5.45 4.22
CA ILE A 53 3.37 4.43 3.21
C ILE A 53 2.96 4.93 1.82
N SER A 54 3.45 4.28 0.76
CA SER A 54 3.08 4.65 -0.61
C SER A 54 1.69 4.14 -0.99
N GLU A 55 1.02 4.86 -1.89
CA GLU A 55 -0.26 4.44 -2.47
C GLU A 55 -0.19 3.05 -3.14
N SER A 56 0.95 2.72 -3.75
CA SER A 56 1.18 1.41 -4.38
C SER A 56 1.11 0.26 -3.37
N GLN A 57 1.62 0.48 -2.14
CA GLN A 57 1.54 -0.49 -1.07
C GLN A 57 0.10 -0.68 -0.58
N ILE A 58 -0.65 0.42 -0.44
CA ILE A 58 -2.07 0.37 -0.10
C ILE A 58 -2.81 -0.40 -1.19
N MET A 59 -2.60 -0.07 -2.46
CA MET A 59 -3.22 -0.77 -3.58
C MET A 59 -2.93 -2.27 -3.55
N THR A 60 -1.67 -2.66 -3.34
CA THR A 60 -1.24 -4.07 -3.25
C THR A 60 -1.89 -4.77 -2.07
N TRP A 61 -1.95 -4.12 -0.91
CA TRP A 61 -2.58 -4.65 0.30
C TRP A 61 -4.08 -4.89 0.09
N PHE A 62 -4.79 -3.91 -0.48
CA PHE A 62 -6.24 -4.01 -0.79
C PHE A 62 -6.50 -5.08 -1.85
N GLN A 63 -5.67 -5.18 -2.90
CA GLN A 63 -5.78 -6.25 -3.89
C GLN A 63 -5.57 -7.63 -3.27
N LYS A 64 -4.57 -7.79 -2.40
CA LYS A 64 -4.30 -9.05 -1.69
C LYS A 64 -5.47 -9.43 -0.79
N HIS A 65 -6.02 -8.49 -0.02
CA HIS A 65 -7.15 -8.75 0.88
C HIS A 65 -8.45 -9.04 0.13
N ARG A 66 -8.70 -8.41 -1.02
CA ARG A 66 -9.82 -8.80 -1.92
C ARG A 66 -9.68 -10.23 -2.42
N LYS A 67 -8.47 -10.65 -2.81
CA LYS A 67 -8.20 -12.04 -3.21
C LYS A 67 -8.38 -13.02 -2.06
N ILE A 68 -7.91 -12.68 -0.86
CA ILE A 68 -8.11 -13.53 0.34
C ILE A 68 -9.59 -13.63 0.69
N ARG A 69 -10.34 -12.52 0.69
CA ARG A 69 -11.78 -12.54 0.95
C ARG A 69 -12.52 -13.44 -0.03
N LYS A 70 -12.20 -13.36 -1.32
CA LYS A 70 -12.76 -14.28 -2.33
C LYS A 70 -12.35 -15.73 -2.07
N GLN A 71 -11.10 -16.00 -1.73
CA GLN A 71 -10.65 -17.38 -1.45
C GLN A 71 -11.27 -17.97 -0.17
N ALA A 72 -11.63 -17.15 0.82
CA ALA A 72 -12.39 -17.60 2.00
C ALA A 72 -13.85 -17.98 1.66
N GLU A 73 -14.39 -17.45 0.57
CA GLU A 73 -15.75 -17.76 0.07
C GLU A 73 -15.77 -19.04 -0.77
N PHE A 74 -14.64 -19.40 -1.40
CA PHE A 74 -14.46 -20.63 -2.19
C PHE A 74 -13.74 -21.76 -1.42
N ALA A 75 -13.42 -21.56 -0.15
CA ALA A 75 -12.92 -22.58 0.75
C ALA A 75 -14.08 -23.11 1.61
N CYS A 76 -15.00 -23.83 0.97
CA CYS A 76 -15.94 -24.77 1.58
C CYS A 76 -15.87 -26.08 0.79
#